data_AF-A0A0K8TDG6-F1
#
_entry.id   AF-A0A0K8TDG6-F1
#
_cell.length_a   1.000
_cell.length_b   1.000
_cell.length_c   1.000
_cell.angle_alpha   90.00
_cell.angle_beta   90.00
_cell.angle_gamma   90.00
#
_symmetry.space_group_name_H-M   'P 1'
#
loop_
_entity.id
_entity.type
_entity.pdbx_description
1 polymer ?
#
loop_
_entity_poly.entity_id
_entity_poly.type
_entity_poly.pdbx_seq_one_letter_code
_entity_poly.pdbx_strand_id
1 'polypeptide(L)'
;VSFVFSLWFLIFREIWNFLCCFSKFTYLLHLVFVDFHHLNSTMRLTWALFLYKRPKGHLFRGKYRFVKRVSKDAMDTLKYEFQQEEQNMFYLRHPYLNQEETKCLKEIEKVPFWGVEKWNERNSIFEKRRTLADELSHLKVTQDWDFKGGYKF
;
A
#
# COMPACT_ATOMS: atom_id res chain seq x y z
N VAL A 1 29.54 56.52 -33.02
CA VAL A 1 28.58 56.03 -34.04
C VAL A 1 28.92 54.61 -34.52
N SER A 2 30.19 54.26 -34.72
CA SER A 2 30.61 52.94 -35.24
C SER A 2 30.40 51.74 -34.28
N PHE A 3 30.35 51.96 -32.96
CA PHE A 3 30.19 50.87 -31.97
C PHE A 3 28.75 50.33 -31.88
N VAL A 4 27.75 51.17 -32.16
CA VAL A 4 26.32 50.79 -32.08
C VAL A 4 25.92 49.93 -33.28
N PHE A 5 26.53 50.16 -34.44
CA PHE A 5 26.27 49.39 -35.67
C PHE A 5 26.77 47.95 -35.58
N SER A 6 27.95 47.71 -34.98
CA SER A 6 28.49 46.36 -34.81
C SER A 6 27.66 45.49 -33.86
N LEU A 7 27.14 46.08 -32.78
CA LEU A 7 26.32 45.36 -31.81
C LEU A 7 24.95 44.99 -32.41
N TRP A 8 24.38 45.87 -33.24
CA TRP A 8 23.12 45.62 -33.92
C TRP A 8 23.24 44.51 -34.99
N PHE A 9 24.37 44.45 -35.70
CA PHE A 9 24.63 43.42 -36.71
C PHE A 9 24.81 42.01 -36.11
N LEU A 10 25.39 41.91 -34.91
CA LEU A 10 25.54 40.64 -34.19
C LEU A 10 24.19 40.10 -33.69
N ILE A 11 23.33 40.97 -33.16
CA ILE A 11 21.97 40.59 -32.70
C ILE A 11 21.11 40.13 -33.89
N PHE A 12 21.18 40.81 -35.03
CA PHE A 12 20.41 40.43 -36.23
C PHE A 12 20.82 39.05 -36.78
N ARG A 13 22.12 38.71 -36.68
CA ARG A 13 22.66 37.43 -37.14
C ARG A 13 22.25 36.25 -36.24
N GLU A 14 22.13 36.45 -34.93
CA GLU A 14 21.60 35.41 -34.02
C GLU A 14 20.10 35.19 -34.23
N ILE A 15 19.32 36.26 -34.41
CA ILE A 15 17.87 36.16 -34.66
C ILE A 15 17.59 35.45 -35.99
N TRP A 16 18.39 35.72 -37.04
CA TRP A 16 18.23 35.06 -38.34
C TRP A 16 18.56 33.56 -38.30
N ASN A 17 19.58 33.16 -37.52
CA ASN A 17 19.90 31.75 -37.31
C ASN A 17 18.81 31.01 -36.50
N PHE A 18 18.17 31.70 -35.55
CA PHE A 18 17.04 31.16 -34.79
C PHE A 18 15.79 30.94 -35.67
N LEU A 19 15.47 31.91 -36.55
CA LEU A 19 14.35 31.79 -37.49
C LEU A 19 14.58 30.72 -38.57
N CYS A 20 15.81 30.58 -39.06
CA CYS A 20 16.15 29.58 -40.07
C CYS A 20 16.10 28.14 -39.52
N CYS A 21 16.39 27.96 -38.21
CA CYS A 21 16.24 26.68 -37.52
C CYS A 21 14.76 26.28 -37.33
N PHE A 22 13.89 27.26 -37.07
CA PHE A 22 12.45 27.02 -36.88
C PHE A 22 11.76 26.54 -38.16
N SER A 23 12.16 27.07 -39.32
CA SER A 23 11.60 26.69 -40.63
C SER A 23 11.91 25.23 -41.01
N LYS A 24 13.12 24.72 -40.74
CA LYS A 24 13.44 23.30 -40.99
C LYS A 24 12.69 22.34 -40.07
N PHE A 25 12.34 22.77 -38.85
CA PHE A 25 11.59 21.96 -37.90
C PHE A 25 10.12 21.81 -38.31
N THR A 26 9.53 22.84 -38.94
CA THR A 26 8.12 22.80 -39.38
C THR A 26 7.88 21.84 -40.55
N TYR A 27 8.82 21.70 -41.50
CA TYR A 27 8.66 20.79 -42.63
C TYR A 27 8.81 19.30 -42.23
N LEU A 28 9.67 19.01 -41.24
CA LEU A 28 9.84 17.66 -40.69
C LEU A 28 8.65 17.23 -39.83
N LEU A 29 8.05 18.18 -39.09
CA LEU A 29 6.80 17.95 -38.36
C LEU A 29 5.62 17.68 -39.30
N HIS A 30 5.52 18.39 -40.43
CA HIS A 30 4.41 18.20 -41.37
C HIS A 30 4.46 16.86 -42.10
N LEU A 31 5.67 16.37 -42.45
CA LEU A 31 5.86 15.07 -43.08
C LEU A 31 5.57 13.88 -42.15
N VAL A 32 5.87 14.01 -40.85
CA VAL A 32 5.51 12.98 -39.85
C VAL A 32 4.03 13.03 -39.46
N PHE A 33 3.37 14.20 -39.57
CA PHE A 33 1.97 14.37 -39.16
C PHE A 33 0.96 13.84 -40.19
N VAL A 34 1.27 13.88 -41.48
CA VAL A 34 0.33 13.50 -42.55
C VAL A 34 0.20 11.98 -42.69
N ASP A 35 1.26 11.19 -42.48
CA ASP A 35 1.20 9.72 -42.58
C ASP A 35 0.51 9.05 -41.38
N PHE A 36 0.30 9.77 -40.28
CA PHE A 36 -0.26 9.20 -39.04
C PHE A 36 -1.79 9.32 -38.92
N HIS A 37 -2.45 10.05 -39.82
CA HIS A 37 -3.88 10.40 -39.65
C HIS A 37 -4.87 9.30 -40.10
N HIS A 38 -4.41 8.23 -40.75
CA HIS A 38 -5.29 7.17 -41.29
C HIS A 38 -5.51 5.95 -40.34
N LEU A 39 -4.91 5.94 -39.14
CA LEU A 39 -5.04 4.83 -38.17
C LEU A 39 -5.67 5.23 -36.83
N ASN A 40 -6.44 6.32 -36.82
CA ASN A 40 -6.76 7.08 -35.61
C ASN A 40 -8.14 6.78 -34.96
N SER A 41 -8.50 5.50 -34.79
CA SER A 41 -9.71 5.15 -34.01
C SER A 41 -9.49 4.21 -32.82
N THR A 42 -8.30 3.61 -32.62
CA THR A 42 -8.11 2.57 -31.58
C THR A 42 -6.93 2.81 -30.62
N MET A 43 -6.08 3.82 -30.85
CA MET A 43 -4.77 3.97 -30.18
C MET A 43 -4.59 5.25 -29.35
N ARG A 44 -5.63 5.75 -28.68
CA ARG A 44 -5.47 6.93 -27.80
C ARG A 44 -4.73 6.61 -26.49
N LEU A 45 -4.85 5.39 -25.96
CA LEU A 45 -4.21 5.00 -24.70
C LEU A 45 -2.72 4.61 -24.87
N THR A 46 -2.39 3.99 -25.99
CA THR A 46 -1.02 3.51 -26.30
C THR A 46 -0.04 4.66 -26.48
N TRP A 47 -0.45 5.77 -27.10
CA TRP A 47 0.39 6.96 -27.27
C TRP A 47 0.84 7.56 -25.92
N ALA A 48 -0.07 7.66 -24.95
CA ALA A 48 0.24 8.16 -23.61
C ALA A 48 1.24 7.26 -22.85
N LEU A 49 1.20 5.95 -23.09
CA LEU A 49 2.11 4.97 -22.48
C LEU A 49 3.52 5.02 -23.09
N PHE A 50 3.64 5.30 -24.39
CA PHE A 50 4.95 5.42 -25.05
C PHE A 50 5.72 6.70 -24.69
N LEU A 51 5.00 7.78 -24.34
CA LEU A 51 5.63 9.06 -23.96
C LEU A 51 6.27 9.01 -22.55
N TYR A 52 5.81 8.14 -21.65
CA TYR A 52 6.29 8.10 -20.27
C TYR A 52 7.31 6.95 -20.06
N LYS A 53 8.61 7.29 -20.07
CA LYS A 53 9.70 6.32 -19.88
C LYS A 53 9.77 5.82 -18.44
N ARG A 54 9.08 4.71 -18.13
CA ARG A 54 9.22 4.00 -16.84
C ARG A 54 10.44 3.07 -16.85
N PRO A 55 11.12 2.89 -15.70
CA PRO A 55 12.11 1.82 -15.56
C PRO A 55 11.43 0.47 -15.83
N LYS A 56 12.15 -0.44 -16.49
CA LYS A 56 11.65 -1.79 -16.78
C LYS A 56 11.59 -2.60 -15.48
N GLY A 57 10.45 -3.21 -15.19
CA GLY A 57 10.27 -4.10 -14.02
C GLY A 57 9.78 -3.38 -12.76
N HIS A 58 10.11 -3.94 -11.58
CA HIS A 58 9.62 -3.44 -10.30
C HIS A 58 10.34 -2.14 -9.89
N LEU A 59 9.58 -1.09 -9.52
CA LEU A 59 10.11 0.26 -9.35
C LEU A 59 11.16 0.40 -8.24
N PHE A 60 11.01 -0.30 -7.11
CA PHE A 60 11.86 -0.13 -5.92
C PHE A 60 12.88 -1.26 -5.71
N ARG A 61 13.01 -2.19 -6.66
CA ARG A 61 13.87 -3.37 -6.54
C ARG A 61 14.67 -3.61 -7.84
N GLY A 62 15.76 -4.37 -7.73
CA GLY A 62 16.61 -4.72 -8.88
C GLY A 62 17.61 -3.63 -9.29
N LYS A 63 18.22 -3.81 -10.48
CA LYS A 63 19.31 -2.95 -10.99
C LYS A 63 18.84 -1.52 -11.32
N TYR A 64 17.69 -1.39 -11.96
CA TYR A 64 17.15 -0.09 -12.40
C TYR A 64 15.98 0.32 -11.53
N ARG A 65 16.29 0.72 -10.29
CA ARG A 65 15.31 1.15 -9.28
C ARG A 65 15.21 2.66 -9.16
N PHE A 66 14.06 3.14 -8.71
CA PHE A 66 13.89 4.52 -8.31
C PHE A 66 14.52 4.76 -6.93
N VAL A 67 15.64 5.47 -6.90
CA VAL A 67 16.33 5.81 -5.65
C VAL A 67 15.73 7.12 -5.10
N LYS A 68 14.98 7.02 -4.01
CA LYS A 68 14.48 8.19 -3.29
C LYS A 68 15.67 8.87 -2.61
N ARG A 69 15.91 10.14 -2.92
CA ARG A 69 16.92 10.95 -2.22
C ARG A 69 16.42 11.28 -0.82
N VAL A 70 17.35 11.34 0.14
CA VAL A 70 17.03 11.75 1.50
C VAL A 70 16.70 13.24 1.50
N SER A 71 15.51 13.61 1.95
CA SER A 71 15.10 15.01 2.11
C SER A 71 15.71 15.58 3.39
N LYS A 72 15.86 16.91 3.47
CA LYS A 72 16.26 17.59 4.70
C LYS A 72 15.25 17.33 5.82
N ASP A 73 13.95 17.40 5.51
CA ASP A 73 12.89 17.15 6.48
C ASP A 73 13.00 15.74 7.09
N ALA A 74 13.32 14.73 6.26
CA ALA A 74 13.51 13.37 6.73
C ALA A 74 14.71 13.23 7.68
N MET A 75 15.77 14.01 7.47
CA MET A 75 16.91 14.05 8.40
C MET A 75 16.54 14.74 9.70
N ASP A 76 15.73 15.79 9.65
CA ASP A 76 15.34 16.54 10.85
C ASP A 76 14.32 15.77 11.69
N THR A 77 13.37 15.05 11.07
CA THR A 77 12.51 14.07 11.77
C THR A 77 13.35 13.01 12.48
N LEU A 78 14.34 12.44 11.79
CA LEU A 78 15.18 11.38 12.36
C LEU A 78 16.00 11.88 13.56
N LYS A 79 16.52 13.12 13.51
CA LYS A 79 17.18 13.73 14.69
C LYS A 79 16.23 13.91 15.86
N TYR A 80 15.00 14.35 15.58
CA TYR A 80 13.99 14.55 16.61
C TYR A 80 13.59 13.22 17.27
N GLU A 81 13.41 12.16 16.48
CA GLU A 81 13.15 10.81 16.98
C GLU A 81 14.27 10.33 17.91
N PHE A 82 15.54 10.53 17.53
CA PHE A 82 16.66 10.19 18.40
C PHE A 82 16.69 10.98 19.71
N GLN A 83 16.33 12.26 19.68
CA GLN A 83 16.22 13.06 20.92
C GLN A 83 15.11 12.53 21.84
N GLN A 84 13.98 12.10 21.28
CA GLN A 84 12.91 11.46 22.06
C GLN A 84 13.36 10.12 22.63
N GLU A 85 14.06 9.30 21.84
CA GLU A 85 14.60 8.02 22.29
C GLU A 85 15.60 8.19 23.43
N GLU A 86 16.50 9.17 23.35
CA GLU A 86 17.45 9.48 24.43
C GLU A 86 16.74 9.88 25.73
N GLN A 87 15.70 10.71 25.63
CA GLN A 87 14.87 11.08 26.77
C GLN A 87 14.15 9.87 27.37
N ASN A 88 13.54 9.04 26.52
CA ASN A 88 12.86 7.82 26.96
C ASN A 88 13.85 6.86 27.65
N MET A 89 15.04 6.67 27.07
CA MET A 89 16.08 5.85 27.68
C MET A 89 16.51 6.39 29.04
N PHE A 90 16.59 7.70 29.21
CA PHE A 90 16.92 8.28 30.51
C PHE A 90 15.87 7.91 31.57
N TYR A 91 14.58 8.03 31.26
CA TYR A 91 13.51 7.66 32.19
C TYR A 91 13.48 6.16 32.50
N LEU A 92 13.76 5.30 31.51
CA LEU A 92 13.72 3.85 31.68
C LEU A 92 14.92 3.29 32.49
N ARG A 93 15.99 4.06 32.68
CA ARG A 93 17.18 3.62 33.44
C ARG A 93 16.94 3.50 34.94
N HIS A 94 16.03 4.30 35.49
CA HIS A 94 15.81 4.42 36.93
C HIS A 94 14.42 3.90 37.29
N PRO A 95 14.24 2.57 37.37
CA PRO A 95 12.98 2.02 37.83
C PRO A 95 12.77 2.36 39.31
N TYR A 96 11.54 2.68 39.67
CA TYR A 96 11.15 2.92 41.06
C TYR A 96 11.09 1.63 41.88
N LEU A 97 10.71 0.53 41.24
CA LEU A 97 10.41 -0.73 41.87
C LEU A 97 11.48 -1.78 41.55
N ASN A 98 11.86 -2.56 42.57
CA ASN A 98 12.78 -3.67 42.38
C ASN A 98 12.09 -4.84 41.68
N GLN A 99 12.90 -5.72 41.08
CA GLN A 99 12.38 -6.90 40.37
C GLN A 99 11.60 -7.84 41.29
N GLU A 100 11.97 -7.91 42.57
CA GLU A 100 11.30 -8.73 43.59
C GLU A 100 9.89 -8.21 43.89
N GLU A 101 9.80 -6.92 44.21
CA GLU A 101 8.53 -6.23 44.48
C GLU A 101 7.59 -6.28 43.26
N THR A 102 8.14 -6.17 42.04
CA THR A 102 7.37 -6.30 40.79
C THR A 102 6.72 -7.69 40.66
N LYS A 103 7.36 -8.76 41.15
CA LYS A 103 6.79 -10.12 41.08
C LYS A 103 5.56 -10.24 41.98
N CYS A 104 5.57 -9.61 43.16
CA CYS A 104 4.44 -9.61 44.08
C CYS A 104 3.20 -8.93 43.48
N LEU A 105 3.37 -7.86 42.68
CA LEU A 105 2.25 -7.17 42.02
C LEU A 105 1.57 -8.03 40.93
N LYS A 106 2.34 -8.83 40.19
CA LYS A 106 1.80 -9.73 39.15
C LYS A 106 0.84 -10.79 39.71
N GLU A 107 0.97 -11.12 40.98
CA GLU A 107 0.08 -12.07 41.64
C GLU A 107 -1.28 -11.44 41.97
N ILE A 108 -1.30 -10.13 42.22
CA ILE A 108 -2.50 -9.36 42.59
C ILE A 108 -3.37 -9.07 41.35
N GLU A 109 -2.77 -8.82 40.18
CA GLU A 109 -3.47 -8.42 38.95
C GLU A 109 -3.99 -9.59 38.09
N LYS A 110 -4.24 -10.78 38.67
CA LYS A 110 -4.91 -11.87 37.94
C LYS A 110 -6.42 -11.64 37.77
N VAL A 111 -6.83 -10.41 37.52
CA VAL A 111 -8.19 -10.14 37.04
C VAL A 111 -8.26 -10.70 35.63
N PRO A 112 -9.24 -11.59 35.31
CA PRO A 112 -9.35 -12.10 33.95
C PRO A 112 -9.52 -10.90 33.02
N PHE A 113 -8.59 -10.77 32.06
CA PHE A 113 -8.68 -9.77 31.01
C PHE A 113 -10.09 -9.84 30.43
N TRP A 114 -10.86 -8.76 30.48
CA TRP A 114 -12.23 -8.69 29.96
C TRP A 114 -12.34 -9.19 28.50
N GLY A 115 -11.23 -9.11 27.75
CA GLY A 115 -11.16 -9.65 26.40
C GLY A 115 -11.04 -11.17 26.31
N VAL A 116 -10.66 -11.90 27.37
CA VAL A 116 -10.69 -13.37 27.43
C VAL A 116 -12.14 -13.86 27.51
N GLU A 117 -12.97 -13.22 28.33
CA GLU A 117 -14.39 -13.55 28.42
C GLU A 117 -15.09 -13.29 27.07
N LYS A 118 -14.88 -12.11 26.49
CA LYS A 118 -15.38 -11.77 25.15
C LYS A 118 -14.79 -12.64 24.03
N TRP A 119 -13.58 -13.17 24.20
CA TRP A 119 -12.98 -14.15 23.28
C TRP A 119 -13.66 -15.51 23.39
N ASN A 120 -13.93 -15.97 24.61
CA ASN A 120 -14.65 -17.21 24.88
C ASN A 120 -16.10 -17.16 24.39
N GLU A 121 -16.80 -16.04 24.60
CA GLU A 121 -18.15 -15.80 24.06
C GLU A 121 -18.17 -15.92 22.54
N ARG A 122 -17.21 -15.30 21.84
CA ARG A 122 -17.12 -15.42 20.37
C ARG A 122 -16.86 -16.86 19.93
N ASN A 123 -16.01 -17.60 20.65
CA ASN A 123 -15.72 -19.00 20.33
C ASN A 123 -16.89 -19.94 20.64
N SER A 124 -17.71 -19.62 21.63
CA SER A 124 -18.88 -20.44 22.02
C SER A 124 -19.89 -20.62 20.87
N ILE A 125 -20.00 -19.62 19.99
CA ILE A 125 -20.85 -19.66 18.78
C ILE A 125 -20.40 -20.79 17.83
N PHE A 126 -19.09 -21.06 17.78
CA PHE A 126 -18.49 -22.05 16.88
C PHE A 126 -18.32 -23.43 17.53
N GLU A 127 -18.41 -23.53 18.86
CA GLU A 127 -18.24 -24.79 19.60
C GLU A 127 -19.54 -25.62 19.67
N LYS A 128 -20.14 -25.93 18.52
CA LYS A 128 -21.25 -26.89 18.48
C LYS A 128 -20.69 -28.32 18.60
N ARG A 129 -20.60 -28.84 19.82
CA ARG A 129 -20.26 -30.26 20.04
C ARG A 129 -21.44 -31.13 19.62
N ARG A 130 -21.27 -31.94 18.57
CA ARG A 130 -22.21 -33.00 18.23
C ARG A 130 -21.93 -34.20 19.13
N THR A 131 -22.98 -34.75 19.75
CA THR A 131 -22.86 -35.99 20.50
C THR A 131 -23.22 -37.18 19.61
N LEU A 132 -22.61 -38.35 19.84
CA LEU A 132 -22.98 -39.57 19.12
C LEU A 132 -24.46 -39.94 19.33
N ALA A 133 -25.04 -39.57 20.48
CA ALA A 133 -26.46 -39.77 20.76
C ALA A 133 -27.36 -38.93 19.84
N ASP A 134 -26.99 -37.66 19.57
CA ASP A 134 -27.70 -36.82 18.60
C ASP A 134 -27.62 -37.41 17.20
N GLU A 135 -26.45 -37.91 16.82
CA GLU A 135 -26.24 -38.50 15.49
C GLU A 135 -27.01 -39.81 15.31
N LEU A 136 -27.06 -40.67 16.34
CA LEU A 136 -27.78 -41.96 16.28
C LEU A 136 -29.29 -41.85 16.54
N SER A 137 -29.80 -40.64 16.83
CA SER A 137 -31.22 -40.40 17.10
C SER A 137 -32.15 -40.83 15.95
N HIS A 138 -31.69 -40.70 14.69
CA HIS A 138 -32.45 -41.04 13.49
C HIS A 138 -32.76 -42.54 13.36
N LEU A 139 -32.02 -43.42 14.04
CA LEU A 139 -32.24 -44.87 14.01
C LEU A 139 -33.40 -45.32 14.90
N LYS A 140 -33.90 -44.44 15.78
CA LYS A 140 -35.00 -44.76 16.71
C LYS A 140 -36.40 -44.69 16.07
N VAL A 141 -36.51 -44.23 14.82
CA VAL A 141 -37.79 -44.04 14.10
C VAL A 141 -38.56 -45.36 13.93
N THR A 142 -37.87 -46.49 13.90
CA THR A 142 -38.49 -47.82 13.73
C THR A 142 -38.76 -48.55 15.03
N GLN A 143 -38.44 -47.94 16.19
CA GLN A 143 -38.69 -48.52 17.52
C GLN A 143 -40.09 -48.13 18.03
N ASP A 144 -41.13 -48.43 17.27
CA ASP A 144 -42.52 -48.38 17.77
C ASP A 144 -42.92 -49.80 18.23
N TRP A 145 -43.19 -49.97 19.53
CA TRP A 145 -43.58 -51.26 20.11
C TRP A 145 -45.10 -51.48 20.18
N ASP A 146 -45.91 -50.64 19.54
CA ASP A 146 -47.38 -50.73 19.63
C ASP A 146 -48.03 -50.50 18.25
N PHE A 147 -48.07 -51.55 17.43
CA PHE A 147 -48.86 -51.58 16.20
C PHE A 147 -50.36 -51.68 16.57
N LYS A 148 -51.01 -50.54 16.85
CA LYS A 148 -52.47 -50.46 17.06
C LYS A 148 -53.23 -50.51 15.73
N GLY A 149 -53.06 -51.61 14.98
CA GLY A 149 -53.94 -51.98 13.88
C GLY A 149 -55.18 -52.68 14.42
N GLY A 150 -56.25 -51.91 14.66
CA GLY A 150 -57.52 -52.45 15.13
C GLY A 150 -58.22 -53.24 14.02
N TYR A 151 -58.34 -54.56 14.19
CA TYR A 151 -59.36 -55.36 13.52
C TYR A 151 -60.39 -55.78 14.58
N LYS A 152 -61.61 -55.27 14.47
CA LYS A 152 -62.78 -55.82 15.14
C LYS A 152 -63.23 -57.03 14.32
N PHE A 153 -62.99 -58.24 14.83
CA PHE A 153 -63.77 -59.44 14.48
C PHE A 153 -64.51 -59.88 15.74
#